data_AF-A0AAP5UTF9-F1
#
_entry.id   AF-A0AAP5UTF9-F1
#
_cell.length_a   1.000
_cell.length_b   1.000
_cell.length_c   1.000
_cell.angle_alpha   90.00
_cell.angle_beta   90.00
_cell.angle_gamma   90.00
#
_symmetry.space_group_name_H-M   'P 1'
#
loop_
_entity.id
_entity.type
_entity.pdbx_description
1 polymer ?
#
loop_
_entity_poly.entity_id
_entity_poly.type
_entity_poly.pdbx_seq_one_letter_code
_entity_poly.pdbx_strand_id
1 'polypeptide(L)'
;MYDSSCALCHGAPDRPLSATGQGIQPAAPSLLSASRRNKPELMFWTIKHGVNMTAMPSFGKTQSDQAIWQVAAFIYAERGISKDKYEELAHGDAQGDNARVTLKGPTPEPGKE
;
A
#
# COMPACT_ATOMS: atom_id res chain seq x y z
N MET A 1 0.02 -1.33 5.77
CA MET A 1 0.24 0.14 5.88
C MET A 1 -0.86 0.96 5.20
N TYR A 2 -1.23 0.69 3.95
CA TYR A 2 -2.24 1.52 3.27
C TYR A 2 -3.59 1.57 4.03
N ASP A 3 -4.16 0.41 4.36
CA ASP A 3 -5.47 0.32 5.01
C ASP A 3 -5.49 0.99 6.40
N SER A 4 -4.47 0.72 7.22
CA SER A 4 -4.35 1.27 8.58
C SER A 4 -4.05 2.77 8.65
N SER A 5 -3.44 3.36 7.62
CA SER A 5 -2.83 4.71 7.74
C SER A 5 -3.21 5.68 6.63
N CYS A 6 -3.56 5.18 5.45
CA CYS A 6 -3.90 6.02 4.29
C CYS A 6 -5.42 6.02 4.02
N ALA A 7 -6.07 4.87 4.14
CA ALA A 7 -7.48 4.71 3.78
C ALA A 7 -8.43 5.55 4.65
N LEU A 8 -8.03 5.90 5.88
CA LEU A 8 -8.80 6.81 6.74
C LEU A 8 -9.14 8.13 6.02
N CYS A 9 -8.16 8.71 5.33
CA CYS A 9 -8.30 10.01 4.67
C CYS A 9 -8.54 9.86 3.17
N HIS A 10 -7.93 8.87 2.52
CA HIS A 10 -7.96 8.71 1.06
C HIS A 10 -9.00 7.71 0.55
N GLY A 11 -9.62 6.95 1.45
CA GLY A 11 -10.58 5.90 1.13
C GLY A 11 -9.95 4.62 0.57
N ALA A 12 -10.84 3.68 0.28
CA ALA A 12 -10.57 2.39 -0.37
C ALA A 12 -11.72 2.10 -1.36
N PRO A 13 -11.57 1.15 -2.30
CA PRO A 13 -12.64 0.80 -3.24
C PRO A 13 -13.94 0.46 -2.49
N ASP A 14 -15.04 1.07 -2.91
CA ASP A 14 -16.39 0.93 -2.33
C ASP A 14 -16.47 1.16 -0.81
N ARG A 15 -15.48 1.84 -0.23
CA ARG A 15 -15.50 2.27 1.16
C ARG A 15 -15.65 3.79 1.22
N PRO A 16 -16.74 4.31 1.80
CA PRO A 16 -16.89 5.75 1.99
C PRO A 16 -15.76 6.30 2.85
N LEU A 17 -15.42 7.58 2.62
CA LEU A 17 -14.44 8.28 3.46
C LEU A 17 -14.89 8.25 4.93
N SER A 18 -13.93 8.13 5.84
CA SER A 18 -14.22 8.30 7.27
C SER A 18 -14.72 9.72 7.57
N ALA A 19 -15.30 9.95 8.75
CA ALA A 19 -15.70 11.29 9.20
C ALA A 19 -14.52 12.27 9.14
N THR A 20 -13.31 11.83 9.52
CA THR A 20 -12.09 12.62 9.39
C THR A 20 -11.77 12.90 7.92
N GLY A 21 -11.79 11.89 7.04
CA GLY A 21 -11.53 12.05 5.61
C GLY A 21 -12.50 13.02 4.92
N GLN A 22 -13.77 13.01 5.32
CA GLN A 22 -14.79 13.95 4.82
C GLN A 22 -14.54 15.40 5.30
N GLY A 23 -13.97 15.59 6.49
CA GLY A 23 -13.75 16.90 7.10
C GLY A 23 -12.39 17.56 6.77
N ILE A 24 -11.46 16.86 6.13
CA ILE A 24 -10.14 17.40 5.78
C ILE A 24 -10.25 18.43 4.64
N GLN A 25 -9.61 19.58 4.82
CA GLN A 25 -9.47 20.63 3.80
C GLN A 25 -7.98 20.97 3.60
N PRO A 26 -7.45 20.96 2.36
CA PRO A 26 -8.11 20.53 1.12
C PRO A 26 -8.44 19.04 1.11
N ALA A 27 -9.50 18.66 0.38
CA ALA A 27 -9.95 17.28 0.29
C ALA A 27 -8.82 16.34 -0.16
N ALA A 28 -8.71 15.19 0.50
CA ALA A 28 -7.70 14.20 0.18
C ALA A 28 -7.97 13.57 -1.20
N PRO A 29 -6.96 13.43 -2.08
CA PRO A 29 -7.17 12.85 -3.39
C PRO A 29 -7.38 11.33 -3.30
N SER A 30 -8.25 10.76 -4.14
CA SER A 30 -8.39 9.30 -4.27
C SER A 30 -7.10 8.68 -4.82
N LEU A 31 -6.35 7.97 -3.97
CA LEU A 31 -5.04 7.40 -4.31
C LEU A 31 -5.15 6.22 -5.27
N LEU A 32 -6.19 5.41 -5.13
CA LEU A 32 -6.42 4.19 -5.93
C LEU A 32 -7.27 4.43 -7.18
N SER A 33 -7.54 5.68 -7.55
CA SER A 33 -8.26 5.98 -8.80
C SER A 33 -7.47 5.54 -10.03
N ALA A 34 -8.15 4.90 -10.98
CA ALA A 34 -7.59 4.44 -12.26
C ALA A 34 -6.98 5.58 -13.10
N SER A 35 -7.39 6.83 -12.88
CA SER A 35 -6.87 8.00 -13.60
C SER A 35 -5.55 8.53 -13.04
N ARG A 36 -5.07 8.04 -11.89
CA ARG A 36 -3.83 8.53 -11.26
C ARG A 36 -2.59 8.10 -12.04
N ARG A 37 -1.61 9.02 -12.12
CA ARG A 37 -0.37 8.84 -12.91
C ARG A 37 0.90 9.19 -12.14
N ASN A 38 0.81 9.50 -10.84
CA ASN A 38 1.98 9.82 -10.03
C ASN A 38 2.96 8.64 -10.04
N LYS A 39 4.26 8.92 -10.18
CA LYS A 39 5.29 7.89 -10.11
C LYS A 39 5.63 7.55 -8.64
N PRO A 40 6.09 6.32 -8.35
CA PRO A 40 6.38 5.87 -6.99
C PRO A 40 7.37 6.77 -6.22
N GLU A 41 8.36 7.38 -6.89
CA GLU A 41 9.36 8.24 -6.26
C GLU A 41 8.74 9.51 -5.67
N LEU A 42 7.81 10.13 -6.41
CA LEU A 42 7.06 11.28 -5.92
C LEU A 42 6.17 10.87 -4.74
N MET A 43 5.51 9.72 -4.84
CA MET A 43 4.66 9.21 -3.76
C MET A 43 5.47 8.92 -2.49
N PHE A 44 6.63 8.28 -2.62
CA PHE A 44 7.57 8.07 -1.51
C PHE A 44 7.94 9.39 -0.84
N TRP A 45 8.35 10.39 -1.62
CA TRP A 45 8.75 11.68 -1.07
C TRP A 45 7.59 12.37 -0.36
N THR A 46 6.40 12.39 -0.95
CA THR A 46 5.19 12.99 -0.36
C THR A 46 4.77 12.26 0.91
N ILE A 47 4.77 10.93 0.94
CA ILE A 47 4.38 10.16 2.13
C ILE A 47 5.39 10.36 3.25
N LYS A 48 6.69 10.39 2.92
CA LYS A 48 7.76 10.61 3.90
C LYS A 48 7.67 11.99 4.54
N HIS A 49 7.44 13.04 3.77
CA HIS A 49 7.53 14.42 4.26
C HIS A 49 6.18 15.07 4.59
N GLY A 50 5.06 14.46 4.17
CA GLY A 50 3.74 15.06 4.25
C GLY A 50 3.57 16.21 3.26
N VAL A 51 2.47 16.95 3.41
CA VAL A 51 2.19 18.15 2.61
C VAL A 51 1.81 19.29 3.52
N ASN A 52 2.63 20.35 3.52
CA ASN A 52 2.40 21.55 4.32
C ASN A 52 1.04 22.18 4.00
N MET A 53 0.42 22.79 5.02
CA MET A 53 -0.90 23.43 4.91
C MET A 53 -2.02 22.48 4.49
N THR A 54 -1.87 21.18 4.77
CA THR A 54 -2.91 20.15 4.62
C THR A 54 -2.91 19.24 5.85
N ALA A 55 -3.90 18.36 5.94
CA ALA A 55 -3.91 17.31 6.97
C ALA A 55 -3.02 16.09 6.64
N MET A 56 -2.25 16.11 5.55
CA MET A 56 -1.38 14.99 5.16
C MET A 56 -0.12 14.96 6.06
N PRO A 57 0.01 13.98 6.98
CA PRO A 57 1.11 13.95 7.91
C PRO A 57 2.41 13.46 7.26
N SER A 58 3.54 13.76 7.88
CA SER A 58 4.84 13.18 7.56
C SER A 58 4.97 11.81 8.21
N PHE A 59 4.98 10.73 7.42
CA PHE A 59 5.17 9.38 7.93
C PHE A 59 6.65 8.99 8.11
N GLY A 60 7.59 9.80 7.61
CA GLY A 60 9.02 9.53 7.75
C GLY A 60 9.54 9.51 9.19
N LYS A 61 8.75 10.01 10.15
CA LYS A 61 9.07 9.97 11.59
C LYS A 61 8.56 8.70 12.28
N THR A 62 7.58 8.02 11.71
CA THR A 62 6.88 6.87 12.34
C THR A 62 7.04 5.57 11.57
N GLN A 63 7.37 5.64 10.28
CA GLN A 63 7.49 4.50 9.38
C GLN A 63 8.90 4.43 8.79
N SER A 64 9.39 3.20 8.54
CA SER A 64 10.64 2.98 7.82
C SER A 64 10.51 3.33 6.34
N ASP A 65 11.62 3.67 5.69
CA ASP A 65 11.65 3.93 4.25
C ASP A 65 11.15 2.73 3.43
N GLN A 66 11.44 1.50 3.90
CA GLN A 66 10.93 0.28 3.28
C GLN A 66 9.40 0.23 3.31
N ALA A 67 8.77 0.53 4.45
CA ALA A 67 7.31 0.55 4.56
C ALA A 67 6.69 1.63 3.66
N ILE A 68 7.33 2.80 3.58
CA ILE A 68 6.90 3.91 2.72
C ILE A 68 7.00 3.50 1.23
N TRP A 69 8.09 2.84 0.82
CA TRP A 69 8.24 2.32 -0.53
C TRP A 69 7.19 1.26 -0.87
N GLN A 70 6.90 0.34 0.05
CA GLN A 70 5.86 -0.68 -0.14
C GLN A 70 4.50 -0.06 -0.40
N VAL A 71 4.09 0.96 0.38
CA VAL A 71 2.81 1.63 0.14
C VAL A 71 2.82 2.47 -1.15
N ALA A 72 3.93 3.12 -1.49
CA ALA A 72 4.05 3.85 -2.75
C ALA A 72 3.94 2.92 -3.97
N ALA A 73 4.57 1.74 -3.91
CA ALA A 73 4.47 0.70 -4.92
C ALA A 73 3.04 0.15 -5.01
N PHE A 74 2.39 -0.13 -3.87
CA PHE A 74 0.99 -0.55 -3.81
C PHE A 74 0.06 0.45 -4.50
N ILE A 75 0.15 1.74 -4.14
CA ILE A 75 -0.68 2.79 -4.77
C ILE A 75 -0.45 2.86 -6.28
N TYR A 76 0.78 2.62 -6.75
CA TYR A 76 1.10 2.65 -8.17
C TYR A 76 0.59 1.41 -8.93
N ALA A 77 0.74 0.22 -8.34
CA ALA A 77 0.34 -1.04 -8.95
C ALA A 77 -1.19 -1.19 -8.98
N GLU A 78 -1.85 -0.84 -7.88
CA GLU A 78 -3.26 -1.15 -7.62
C GLU A 78 -4.22 0.01 -7.98
N ARG A 79 -3.93 0.74 -9.06
CA ARG A 79 -4.83 1.79 -9.55
C ARG A 79 -6.04 1.16 -10.22
N GLY A 80 -7.24 1.56 -9.79
CA GLY A 80 -8.48 0.95 -10.25
C GLY A 80 -8.70 -0.45 -9.69
N ILE A 81 -8.01 -0.81 -8.60
CA ILE A 81 -8.22 -2.08 -7.90
C ILE A 81 -9.68 -2.26 -7.50
N SER A 82 -10.21 -3.48 -7.70
CA SER A 82 -11.54 -3.85 -7.24
C SER A 82 -11.59 -4.01 -5.72
N LYS A 83 -12.80 -3.94 -5.15
CA LYS A 83 -13.01 -4.21 -3.72
C LYS A 83 -12.44 -5.56 -3.28
N ASP A 84 -12.77 -6.63 -4.00
CA ASP A 84 -12.36 -7.99 -3.63
C ASP A 84 -10.83 -8.15 -3.61
N LYS A 85 -10.15 -7.62 -4.63
CA LYS A 85 -8.69 -7.62 -4.72
C LYS A 85 -8.06 -6.77 -3.60
N TYR A 86 -8.69 -5.64 -3.27
CA TYR A 86 -8.23 -4.79 -2.18
C TYR A 86 -8.31 -5.51 -0.83
N GLU A 87 -9.43 -6.19 -0.55
CA GLU A 87 -9.61 -6.94 0.70
C GLU A 87 -8.59 -8.08 0.83
N GLU A 88 -8.32 -8.80 -0.26
CA GLU A 88 -7.27 -9.81 -0.33
C GLU A 88 -5.88 -9.22 0.01
N LEU A 89 -5.47 -8.14 -0.64
CA LEU A 89 -4.13 -7.56 -0.45
C LEU A 89 -3.98 -6.79 0.87
N ALA A 90 -5.06 -6.20 1.39
CA ALA A 90 -5.03 -5.39 2.60
C ALA A 90 -5.13 -6.22 3.89
N HIS A 91 -5.77 -7.40 3.82
CA HIS A 91 -6.09 -8.21 5.00
C HIS A 91 -5.66 -9.68 4.88
N GLY A 92 -5.15 -10.11 3.72
CA GLY A 92 -4.80 -11.49 3.39
C GLY A 92 -3.56 -12.09 4.04
N ASP A 93 -3.03 -11.50 5.12
CA ASP A 93 -1.89 -12.02 5.89
C ASP A 93 -2.21 -12.19 7.40
N ALA A 94 -3.48 -12.32 7.77
CA ALA A 94 -3.85 -12.74 9.14
C ALA A 94 -3.59 -14.25 9.40
N GLN A 95 -3.16 -15.02 8.39
CA GLN A 95 -2.86 -16.45 8.50
C GLN A 95 -1.68 -16.84 7.58
N GLY A 96 -0.50 -16.29 7.84
CA GLY A 96 0.74 -16.62 7.11
C GLY A 96 1.83 -17.03 8.10
N ASP A 97 1.72 -18.26 8.62
CA ASP A 97 2.71 -18.88 9.49
C ASP A 97 4.12 -18.83 8.88
N ASN A 98 5.11 -18.74 9.78
CA ASN A 98 6.55 -18.80 9.57
C ASN A 98 7.04 -19.84 8.54
N ALA A 99 6.90 -19.56 7.25
CA ALA A 99 7.62 -20.29 6.22
C ALA A 99 9.02 -19.67 6.08
N ARG A 100 9.94 -20.17 6.90
CA ARG A 100 11.37 -20.18 6.53
C ARG A 100 11.43 -20.68 5.09
N VAL A 101 11.79 -19.80 4.16
CA VAL A 101 12.11 -20.17 2.78
C VAL A 101 13.30 -21.13 2.83
N THR A 102 13.01 -22.42 2.96
CA THR A 102 13.99 -23.48 2.77
C THR A 102 14.00 -23.73 1.28
N LEU A 103 14.98 -23.15 0.59
CA LEU A 103 15.28 -23.49 -0.80
C LEU A 103 15.70 -24.96 -0.84
N LYS A 104 14.75 -25.86 -1.13
CA LYS A 104 15.05 -27.25 -1.42
C LYS A 104 15.62 -27.28 -2.84
N GLY A 105 16.95 -27.34 -2.94
CA GLY A 105 17.65 -27.54 -4.22
C GLY A 105 17.17 -28.83 -4.90
N PRO A 106 17.20 -28.90 -6.24
CA PRO A 106 16.74 -30.08 -6.96
C PRO A 106 17.65 -31.28 -6.66
N THR A 107 17.01 -32.43 -6.46
CA THR A 107 17.65 -33.73 -6.25
C THR A 107 18.10 -34.28 -7.61
N PRO A 108 19.30 -34.86 -7.76
CA PRO A 108 19.71 -35.45 -9.03
C PRO A 108 19.00 -36.80 -9.27
N GLU A 109 18.45 -36.99 -10.46
CA GLU A 109 17.90 -38.28 -10.92
C GLU A 109 19.02 -39.30 -11.21
N PRO A 110 18.83 -40.59 -10.88
CA PRO A 110 19.82 -41.61 -11.17
C PRO A 110 19.61 -42.22 -12.57
N GLY A 111 20.66 -42.20 -13.38
CA GLY A 111 20.93 -43.24 -14.39
C GLY A 111 20.13 -43.19 -15.69
N LYS A 112 20.77 -42.67 -16.75
CA LYS A 112 20.71 -43.27 -18.09
C LYS A 112 22.13 -43.29 -18.66
N GLU A 113 22.45 -44.42 -19.29
CA GLU A 113 23.74 -44.82 -19.87
C GLU A 113 24.32 -43.85 -20.90
#